data_AF-A0A455SN37-F1
#
_entry.id   AF-A0A455SN37-F1
#
_cell.length_a   1.000
_cell.length_b   1.000
_cell.length_c   1.000
_cell.angle_alpha   90.00
_cell.angle_beta   90.00
_cell.angle_gamma   90.00
#
_symmetry.space_group_name_H-M   'P 1'
#
loop_
_entity.id
_entity.type
_entity.pdbx_description
1 polymer ?
#
loop_
_entity_poly.entity_id
_entity_poly.type
_entity_poly.pdbx_seq_one_letter_code
_entity_poly.pdbx_strand_id
1 'polypeptide(L)'
;MLSQLRELETAFPDTLTVISIHSPKFPREQFTESVREAVLRYGITHPVVNDRQMNLWQQYAVRAWPTLMFLDPENRVIGKHEGEIAPEQGKQLIQRMIDDFDAEGLLTHQPLRFARETAPESFLAFPGKVAVDGQRIVISDTAHHRLIEADLNGTVRQIIGTGKEGRADGPAEQAEFNRPQGVTLTGNTLYVADTENHLIRRVNLETQRVETIAGTGQQYGIARTATSGEPLQVALSSPWDLAYQNERLYIAMAGVHALYMVHLQYNEIRIFAGAGPEGLRDGSYDEAWFAQPYGLSIENNILYVADSETSAVRAVELDGKRRVTTLVGTGLFDFGDVDGTGDNAQLQHVQAVCASQGRVYLADTYNNKIKVLDPLTREVKTLAGDGQAGYRDGSFDEAQFNEPAGLAAYGQKLYVADTNNHAIRVLDLEARTVETLKLLRPA
;
A
#
# COMPACT_ATOMS: atom_id res chain seq x y z
N MET A 1 -7.22 -10.69 -1.04
CA MET A 1 -7.17 -12.12 -1.41
C MET A 1 -6.13 -12.93 -0.63
N LEU A 2 -4.90 -12.44 -0.43
CA LEU A 2 -3.84 -13.24 0.23
C LEU A 2 -4.17 -13.63 1.68
N SER A 3 -4.76 -12.74 2.47
CA SER A 3 -5.22 -13.06 3.83
C SER A 3 -6.29 -14.15 3.83
N GLN A 4 -7.24 -14.09 2.89
CA GLN A 4 -8.25 -15.13 2.72
C GLN A 4 -7.62 -16.48 2.33
N LEU A 5 -6.60 -16.51 1.47
CA LEU A 5 -5.88 -17.76 1.15
C LEU A 5 -5.22 -18.38 2.39
N ARG A 6 -4.55 -17.58 3.23
CA ARG A 6 -3.93 -18.08 4.47
C ARG A 6 -4.94 -18.72 5.42
N GLU A 7 -6.13 -18.14 5.52
CA GLU A 7 -7.20 -18.73 6.33
C GLU A 7 -7.63 -20.10 5.80
N LEU A 8 -7.70 -20.27 4.48
CA LEU A 8 -8.04 -21.56 3.86
C LEU A 8 -6.92 -22.58 4.07
N GLU A 9 -5.66 -22.19 3.86
CA GLU A 9 -4.50 -23.07 4.10
C GLU A 9 -4.38 -23.51 5.56
N THR A 10 -4.69 -22.61 6.50
CA THR A 10 -4.69 -22.93 7.93
C THR A 10 -5.84 -23.86 8.30
N ALA A 11 -6.99 -23.73 7.64
CA ALA A 11 -8.15 -24.58 7.88
C ALA A 11 -7.97 -26.01 7.32
N PHE A 12 -7.22 -26.17 6.23
CA PHE A 12 -7.06 -27.45 5.52
C PHE A 12 -5.59 -27.82 5.24
N PRO A 13 -4.71 -27.88 6.26
CA PRO A 13 -3.26 -27.94 6.07
C PRO A 13 -2.73 -29.26 5.49
N ASP A 14 -3.53 -30.31 5.52
CA ASP A 14 -3.18 -31.68 5.09
C ASP A 14 -3.85 -32.09 3.78
N THR A 15 -4.79 -31.29 3.26
CA THR A 15 -5.66 -31.62 2.12
C THR A 15 -5.68 -30.54 1.05
N LEU A 16 -5.51 -29.27 1.41
CA LEU A 16 -5.45 -28.15 0.46
C LEU A 16 -3.99 -27.77 0.18
N THR A 17 -3.65 -27.61 -1.09
CA THR A 17 -2.42 -26.94 -1.52
C THR A 17 -2.78 -25.73 -2.36
N VAL A 18 -2.32 -24.54 -1.93
CA VAL A 18 -2.45 -23.31 -2.72
C VAL A 18 -1.17 -23.11 -3.53
N ILE A 19 -1.34 -22.76 -4.81
CA ILE A 19 -0.24 -22.34 -5.68
C ILE A 19 -0.64 -20.99 -6.28
N SER A 20 0.15 -19.95 -6.01
CA SER A 20 -0.07 -18.65 -6.62
C SER A 20 0.62 -18.58 -7.97
N ILE A 21 -0.16 -18.36 -9.02
CA ILE A 21 0.35 -18.09 -10.37
C ILE A 21 0.42 -16.58 -10.54
N HIS A 22 1.60 -16.00 -10.31
CA HIS A 22 1.84 -14.57 -10.51
C HIS A 22 1.84 -14.26 -12.01
N SER A 23 0.82 -13.55 -12.47
CA SER A 23 0.67 -13.10 -13.86
C SER A 23 0.73 -11.57 -13.88
N PRO A 24 1.84 -10.96 -14.35
CA PRO A 24 2.13 -9.55 -14.12
C PRO A 24 1.26 -8.61 -14.94
N LYS A 25 0.89 -7.46 -14.37
CA LYS A 25 0.25 -6.35 -15.09
C LYS A 25 1.31 -5.36 -15.61
N PHE A 26 2.27 -5.00 -14.76
CA PHE A 26 3.32 -4.03 -15.03
C PHE A 26 4.64 -4.72 -15.43
N PRO A 27 5.49 -4.07 -16.26
CA PRO A 27 6.80 -4.59 -16.63
C PRO A 27 7.69 -4.95 -15.43
N ARG A 28 7.69 -4.13 -14.37
CA ARG A 28 8.45 -4.40 -13.14
C ARG A 28 8.11 -5.74 -12.50
N GLU A 29 6.85 -6.17 -12.57
CA GLU A 29 6.39 -7.40 -11.95
C GLU A 29 6.81 -8.67 -12.71
N GLN A 30 7.39 -8.55 -13.91
CA GLN A 30 7.89 -9.70 -14.68
C GLN A 30 9.20 -10.26 -14.13
N PHE A 31 9.96 -9.45 -13.38
CA PHE A 31 11.25 -9.85 -12.83
C PHE A 31 11.07 -10.77 -11.63
N THR A 32 11.75 -11.92 -11.64
CA THR A 32 11.68 -12.89 -10.53
C THR A 32 12.04 -12.29 -9.19
N GLU A 33 13.01 -11.38 -9.14
CA GLU A 33 13.40 -10.73 -7.88
C GLU A 33 12.28 -9.83 -7.34
N SER A 34 11.55 -9.10 -8.19
CA SER A 34 10.39 -8.33 -7.76
C SER A 34 9.30 -9.23 -7.16
N VAL A 35 9.06 -10.38 -7.78
CA VAL A 35 8.09 -11.37 -7.25
C VAL A 35 8.58 -11.93 -5.91
N ARG A 36 9.88 -12.21 -5.78
CA ARG A 36 10.48 -12.64 -4.51
C ARG A 36 10.29 -11.60 -3.41
N GLU A 37 10.56 -10.33 -3.69
CA GLU A 37 10.35 -9.24 -2.74
C GLU A 37 8.87 -9.09 -2.37
N ALA A 38 7.94 -9.25 -3.31
CA ALA A 38 6.51 -9.27 -3.00
C ALA A 38 6.13 -10.46 -2.11
N VAL A 39 6.69 -11.66 -2.36
CA VAL A 39 6.48 -12.86 -1.52
C VAL A 39 6.90 -12.59 -0.07
N LEU A 40 8.09 -12.02 0.12
CA LEU A 40 8.62 -11.66 1.42
C LEU A 40 7.80 -10.54 2.07
N ARG A 41 7.56 -9.47 1.31
CA ARG A 41 6.79 -8.30 1.76
C ARG A 41 5.43 -8.69 2.24
N TYR A 42 4.69 -9.53 1.52
CA TYR A 42 3.36 -9.93 1.93
C TYR A 42 3.36 -11.12 2.90
N GLY A 43 4.45 -11.86 3.08
CA GLY A 43 4.51 -13.05 3.94
C GLY A 43 3.81 -14.26 3.31
N ILE A 44 4.01 -14.48 2.01
CA ILE A 44 3.46 -15.62 1.28
C ILE A 44 4.27 -16.88 1.61
N THR A 45 3.61 -17.92 2.12
CA THR A 45 4.28 -19.17 2.57
C THR A 45 4.10 -20.35 1.63
N HIS A 46 3.22 -20.22 0.65
CA HIS A 46 2.91 -21.23 -0.35
C HIS A 46 3.68 -21.01 -1.66
N PRO A 47 3.76 -22.03 -2.54
CA PRO A 47 4.46 -21.91 -3.82
C PRO A 47 3.95 -20.75 -4.68
N VAL A 48 4.89 -20.02 -5.27
CA VAL A 48 4.62 -18.96 -6.24
C VAL A 48 5.33 -19.27 -7.55
N VAL A 49 4.57 -19.27 -8.64
CA VAL A 49 5.08 -19.40 -10.01
C VAL A 49 5.07 -18.02 -10.66
N ASN A 50 6.21 -17.58 -11.18
CA ASN A 50 6.28 -16.37 -11.99
C ASN A 50 5.91 -16.68 -13.46
N ASP A 51 4.63 -16.53 -13.80
CA ASP A 51 4.11 -16.64 -15.17
C ASP A 51 4.33 -15.32 -15.94
N ARG A 52 5.59 -14.92 -16.06
CA ARG A 52 6.02 -13.65 -16.68
C ARG A 52 5.49 -13.40 -18.09
N GLN A 53 5.15 -14.45 -18.83
CA GLN A 53 4.64 -14.39 -20.21
C GLN A 53 3.12 -14.53 -20.29
N MET A 54 2.44 -14.66 -19.14
CA MET A 54 1.00 -14.90 -19.07
C MET A 54 0.56 -16.17 -19.83
N ASN A 55 1.41 -17.20 -19.89
CA ASN A 55 1.14 -18.44 -20.62
C ASN A 55 0.02 -19.23 -19.93
N LEU A 56 0.10 -19.40 -18.61
CA LEU A 56 -0.93 -20.09 -17.83
C LEU A 56 -2.21 -19.25 -17.78
N TRP A 57 -2.08 -17.93 -17.61
CA TRP A 57 -3.21 -17.01 -17.68
C TRP A 57 -4.04 -17.21 -18.96
N GLN A 58 -3.37 -17.29 -20.11
CA GLN A 58 -4.02 -17.48 -21.41
C GLN A 58 -4.58 -18.90 -21.58
N GLN A 59 -3.80 -19.93 -21.23
CA GLN A 59 -4.22 -21.34 -21.35
C GLN A 59 -5.45 -21.67 -20.49
N TYR A 60 -5.55 -21.06 -19.32
CA TYR A 60 -6.68 -21.24 -18.40
C TYR A 60 -7.81 -20.22 -18.63
N ALA A 61 -7.73 -19.41 -19.70
CA ALA A 61 -8.73 -18.41 -20.07
C ALA A 61 -9.12 -17.48 -18.89
N VAL A 62 -8.11 -17.01 -18.16
CA VAL A 62 -8.28 -16.06 -17.07
C VAL A 62 -8.64 -14.67 -17.63
N ARG A 63 -9.56 -13.97 -16.96
CA ARG A 63 -10.10 -12.67 -17.43
C ARG A 63 -10.06 -11.56 -16.38
N ALA A 64 -9.78 -11.89 -15.12
CA ALA A 64 -9.79 -10.95 -14.02
C ALA A 64 -8.71 -11.29 -12.99
N TRP A 65 -8.09 -10.26 -12.42
CA TRP A 65 -7.27 -10.39 -11.21
C TRP A 65 -8.14 -10.13 -9.97
N PRO A 66 -8.09 -10.97 -8.92
CA PRO A 66 -7.60 -12.35 -8.92
C PRO A 66 -8.60 -13.31 -9.59
N THR A 67 -8.14 -14.50 -9.96
CA THR A 67 -8.98 -15.65 -10.33
C THR A 67 -8.47 -16.89 -9.60
N LEU A 68 -9.37 -17.64 -8.99
CA LEU A 68 -9.09 -18.93 -8.37
C LEU A 68 -9.49 -20.07 -9.33
N MET A 69 -8.59 -21.02 -9.52
CA MET A 69 -8.83 -22.25 -10.26
C MET A 69 -8.80 -23.42 -9.27
N PHE A 70 -9.82 -24.27 -9.30
CA PHE A 70 -9.91 -25.44 -8.43
C PHE A 70 -9.54 -26.69 -9.23
N LEU A 71 -8.56 -27.44 -8.75
CA LEU A 71 -8.10 -28.69 -9.35
C LEU A 71 -8.45 -29.86 -8.42
N ASP A 72 -8.92 -30.96 -8.99
CA ASP A 72 -9.16 -32.21 -8.26
C ASP A 72 -7.88 -33.05 -8.09
N PRO A 73 -7.90 -34.13 -7.27
CA PRO A 73 -6.75 -35.03 -7.09
C PRO A 73 -6.28 -35.75 -8.36
N GLU A 74 -7.10 -35.78 -9.41
CA GLU A 74 -6.76 -36.37 -10.71
C GLU A 74 -6.22 -35.31 -11.72
N ASN A 75 -5.95 -34.09 -11.25
CA ASN A 75 -5.43 -32.94 -12.01
C ASN A 75 -6.42 -32.33 -13.02
N ARG A 76 -7.73 -32.51 -12.82
CA ARG A 76 -8.76 -31.88 -13.66
C ARG A 76 -9.17 -30.55 -13.05
N VAL A 77 -9.43 -29.57 -13.90
CA VAL A 77 -10.04 -28.31 -13.48
C VAL A 77 -11.52 -28.55 -13.22
N ILE A 78 -11.95 -28.40 -11.97
CA ILE A 78 -13.33 -28.64 -11.53
C ILE A 78 -14.11 -27.36 -11.21
N GLY A 79 -13.42 -26.22 -11.15
CA GLY A 79 -14.07 -24.95 -10.86
C GLY A 79 -13.20 -23.74 -11.16
N LYS A 80 -13.86 -22.59 -11.30
CA LYS A 80 -13.26 -21.27 -11.47
C LYS A 80 -14.07 -20.24 -10.68
N HIS A 81 -13.39 -19.33 -9.99
CA HIS A 81 -14.00 -18.19 -9.30
C HIS A 81 -13.22 -16.91 -9.64
N GLU A 82 -13.90 -15.90 -10.16
CA GLU A 82 -13.29 -14.59 -10.47
C GLU A 82 -13.54 -13.60 -9.33
N GLY A 83 -12.51 -12.87 -8.94
CA GLY A 83 -12.54 -11.96 -7.80
C GLY A 83 -12.23 -12.62 -6.46
N GLU A 84 -12.40 -11.86 -5.38
CA GLU A 84 -12.16 -12.35 -4.03
C GLU A 84 -13.27 -13.32 -3.58
N ILE A 85 -12.92 -14.24 -2.69
CA ILE A 85 -13.89 -15.14 -2.02
C ILE A 85 -13.83 -14.90 -0.51
N ALA A 86 -15.01 -14.81 0.12
CA ALA A 86 -15.08 -14.68 1.57
C ALA A 86 -14.53 -15.97 2.24
N PRO A 87 -13.73 -15.88 3.32
CA PRO A 87 -13.11 -17.05 3.94
C PRO A 87 -14.10 -18.17 4.30
N GLU A 88 -15.23 -17.83 4.92
CA GLU A 88 -16.24 -18.83 5.30
C GLU A 88 -16.89 -19.52 4.10
N GLN A 89 -17.15 -18.77 3.02
CA GLN A 89 -17.65 -19.35 1.78
C GLN A 89 -16.61 -20.29 1.15
N GLY A 90 -15.34 -19.89 1.16
CA GLY A 90 -14.23 -20.72 0.71
C GLY A 90 -14.10 -22.01 1.53
N LYS A 91 -14.17 -21.91 2.87
CA LYS A 91 -14.11 -23.07 3.77
C LYS A 91 -15.24 -24.06 3.51
N GLN A 92 -16.47 -23.59 3.36
CA GLN A 92 -17.62 -24.44 3.04
C GLN A 92 -17.53 -25.10 1.66
N LEU A 93 -16.94 -24.41 0.67
CA LEU A 93 -16.72 -24.98 -0.66
C LEU A 93 -15.67 -26.09 -0.60
N ILE A 94 -14.52 -25.81 0.02
CA ILE A 94 -13.40 -26.75 0.12
C ILE A 94 -13.76 -27.96 0.96
N GLN A 95 -14.44 -27.78 2.10
CA GLN A 95 -14.89 -28.90 2.94
C GLN A 95 -15.78 -29.87 2.17
N ARG A 96 -16.74 -29.38 1.37
CA ARG A 96 -17.59 -30.25 0.55
C ARG A 96 -16.79 -31.03 -0.48
N MET A 97 -15.82 -30.39 -1.14
CA MET A 97 -14.93 -31.08 -2.07
C MET A 97 -14.10 -32.16 -1.36
N ILE A 98 -13.59 -31.87 -0.16
CA ILE A 98 -12.85 -32.85 0.64
C ILE A 98 -13.74 -34.05 0.98
N ASP A 99 -14.94 -33.81 1.51
CA ASP A 99 -15.87 -34.88 1.88
C ASP A 99 -16.20 -35.79 0.68
N ASP A 100 -16.43 -35.20 -0.50
CA ASP A 100 -16.73 -35.95 -1.73
C ASP A 100 -15.53 -36.80 -2.18
N PHE A 101 -14.31 -36.24 -2.22
CA PHE A 101 -13.12 -36.97 -2.66
C PHE A 101 -12.59 -37.99 -1.64
N ASP A 102 -12.81 -37.76 -0.34
CA ASP A 102 -12.53 -38.74 0.71
C ASP A 102 -13.45 -39.94 0.61
N ALA A 103 -14.74 -39.73 0.31
CA ALA A 103 -15.70 -40.81 0.09
C ALA A 103 -15.30 -41.70 -1.10
N GLU A 104 -14.61 -41.15 -2.09
CA GLU A 104 -14.06 -41.87 -3.25
C GLU A 104 -12.64 -42.43 -3.00
N GLY A 105 -12.00 -42.09 -1.88
CA GLY A 105 -10.64 -42.52 -1.55
C GLY A 105 -9.56 -41.90 -2.45
N LEU A 106 -9.82 -40.71 -3.00
CA LEU A 106 -8.92 -40.03 -3.94
C LEU A 106 -7.94 -39.06 -3.25
N LEU A 107 -8.21 -38.68 -2.00
CA LEU A 107 -7.37 -37.75 -1.25
C LEU A 107 -6.30 -38.44 -0.40
N THR A 108 -5.19 -37.74 -0.22
CA THR A 108 -4.14 -38.09 0.74
C THR A 108 -4.04 -36.98 1.77
N HIS A 109 -4.18 -37.33 3.05
CA HIS A 109 -4.01 -36.41 4.18
C HIS A 109 -2.53 -36.28 4.57
N GLN A 110 -1.74 -35.68 3.68
CA GLN A 110 -0.33 -35.44 3.92
C GLN A 110 0.05 -34.02 3.47
N PRO A 111 0.44 -33.14 4.40
CA PRO A 111 0.87 -31.79 4.06
C PRO A 111 2.05 -31.80 3.10
N LEU A 112 1.91 -31.10 1.97
CA LEU A 112 3.04 -30.80 1.11
C LEU A 112 3.90 -29.71 1.77
N ARG A 113 5.22 -29.94 1.81
CA ARG A 113 6.18 -29.00 2.38
C ARG A 113 7.02 -28.39 1.28
N PHE A 114 6.97 -27.07 1.19
CA PHE A 114 7.76 -26.30 0.25
C PHE A 114 8.82 -25.48 0.98
N ALA A 115 9.94 -25.21 0.29
CA ALA A 115 10.90 -24.25 0.78
C ALA A 115 10.25 -22.87 0.86
N ARG A 116 10.41 -22.18 1.99
CA ARG A 116 9.93 -20.82 2.17
C ARG A 116 11.02 -19.85 1.76
N GLU A 117 10.62 -18.77 1.11
CA GLU A 117 11.51 -17.64 0.89
C GLU A 117 11.78 -16.93 2.23
N THR A 118 13.01 -16.47 2.43
CA THR A 118 13.43 -15.80 3.68
C THR A 118 14.36 -14.63 3.37
N ALA A 119 14.16 -13.52 4.05
CA ALA A 119 15.07 -12.37 4.00
C ALA A 119 16.01 -12.37 5.22
N PRO A 120 17.23 -11.80 5.10
CA PRO A 120 18.05 -11.48 6.27
C PRO A 120 17.29 -10.55 7.24
N GLU A 121 17.54 -10.70 8.54
CA GLU A 121 17.03 -9.74 9.52
C GLU A 121 17.69 -8.36 9.33
N SER A 122 16.87 -7.31 9.28
CA SER A 122 17.27 -5.91 9.21
C SER A 122 16.51 -5.10 10.26
N PHE A 123 16.94 -3.86 10.52
CA PHE A 123 16.24 -3.02 11.51
C PHE A 123 14.83 -2.63 11.03
N LEU A 124 14.71 -2.22 9.76
CA LEU A 124 13.42 -2.03 9.09
C LEU A 124 13.13 -3.23 8.19
N ALA A 125 11.87 -3.55 7.97
CA ALA A 125 11.42 -4.53 7.00
C ALA A 125 10.30 -3.92 6.14
N PHE A 126 10.61 -3.69 4.86
CA PHE A 126 9.70 -3.11 3.88
C PHE A 126 8.99 -1.85 4.39
N PRO A 127 9.71 -0.78 4.77
CA PRO A 127 9.08 0.44 5.24
C PRO A 127 8.16 1.01 4.16
N GLY A 128 6.89 1.23 4.49
CA GLY A 128 5.86 1.63 3.53
C GLY A 128 5.77 3.14 3.35
N LYS A 129 5.71 3.89 4.45
CA LYS A 129 5.52 5.34 4.48
C LYS A 129 6.37 6.01 5.55
N VAL A 130 6.47 7.33 5.42
CA VAL A 130 7.23 8.19 6.32
C VAL A 130 6.46 9.49 6.53
N ALA A 131 6.51 10.04 7.74
CA ALA A 131 6.09 11.38 8.08
C ALA A 131 7.23 12.12 8.77
N VAL A 132 7.33 13.42 8.59
CA VAL A 132 8.43 14.23 9.16
C VAL A 132 7.94 15.60 9.59
N ASP A 133 8.50 16.12 10.68
CA ASP A 133 8.40 17.52 11.09
C ASP A 133 9.80 18.08 11.41
N GLY A 134 9.88 19.26 12.02
CA GLY A 134 11.17 19.88 12.36
C GLY A 134 11.96 19.24 13.49
N GLN A 135 11.45 18.19 14.10
CA GLN A 135 12.04 17.54 15.28
C GLN A 135 12.21 16.04 15.11
N ARG A 136 11.37 15.40 14.30
CA ARG A 136 11.26 13.94 14.23
C ARG A 136 10.83 13.43 12.87
N ILE A 137 11.17 12.17 12.66
CA ILE A 137 10.69 11.32 11.58
C ILE A 137 9.91 10.15 12.19
N VAL A 138 8.78 9.81 11.59
CA VAL A 138 8.00 8.61 11.92
C VAL A 138 7.93 7.72 10.70
N ILE A 139 8.25 6.44 10.86
CA ILE A 139 8.34 5.45 9.79
C ILE A 139 7.33 4.34 10.09
N SER A 140 6.54 3.96 9.09
CA SER A 140 5.80 2.70 9.15
C SER A 140 6.71 1.55 8.73
N ASP A 141 7.11 0.73 9.70
CA ASP A 141 7.96 -0.44 9.53
C ASP A 141 7.06 -1.65 9.21
N THR A 142 6.51 -1.63 8.00
CA THR A 142 5.29 -2.36 7.63
C THR A 142 5.38 -3.86 7.87
N ALA A 143 6.44 -4.53 7.41
CA ALA A 143 6.56 -5.99 7.57
C ALA A 143 7.03 -6.40 8.97
N HIS A 144 7.43 -5.45 9.82
CA HIS A 144 7.56 -5.67 11.26
C HIS A 144 6.33 -5.24 12.05
N HIS A 145 5.22 -4.88 11.40
CA HIS A 145 3.93 -4.60 12.06
C HIS A 145 4.02 -3.56 13.20
N ARG A 146 4.83 -2.52 13.00
CA ARG A 146 5.12 -1.50 14.02
C ARG A 146 5.48 -0.16 13.39
N LEU A 147 5.66 0.86 14.23
CA LEU A 147 6.10 2.20 13.83
C LEU A 147 7.39 2.56 14.56
N ILE A 148 8.23 3.39 13.94
CA ILE A 148 9.48 3.89 14.51
C ILE A 148 9.40 5.41 14.57
N GLU A 149 9.56 6.00 15.76
CA GLU A 149 9.84 7.45 15.89
C GLU A 149 11.34 7.64 16.13
N ALA A 150 11.97 8.50 15.34
CA ALA A 150 13.36 8.89 15.49
C ALA A 150 13.52 10.41 15.38
N ASP A 151 14.65 10.94 15.82
CA ASP A 151 15.05 12.31 15.46
C ASP A 151 15.51 12.40 14.00
N LEU A 152 15.76 13.63 13.52
CA LEU A 152 16.20 13.87 12.14
C LEU A 152 17.61 13.36 11.82
N ASN A 153 18.39 12.97 12.84
CA ASN A 153 19.71 12.35 12.68
C ASN A 153 19.64 10.81 12.69
N GLY A 154 18.44 10.24 12.91
CA GLY A 154 18.20 8.81 12.94
C GLY A 154 18.32 8.16 14.33
N THR A 155 18.46 8.94 15.41
CA THR A 155 18.39 8.37 16.77
C THR A 155 16.97 7.94 17.07
N VAL A 156 16.75 6.64 17.24
CA VAL A 156 15.42 6.09 17.55
C VAL A 156 15.02 6.52 18.96
N ARG A 157 13.86 7.14 19.08
CA ARG A 157 13.26 7.60 20.34
C ARG A 157 12.33 6.54 20.93
N GLN A 158 11.51 5.93 20.09
CA GLN A 158 10.59 4.87 20.50
C GLN A 158 10.23 3.95 19.33
N ILE A 159 9.88 2.73 19.70
CA ILE A 159 9.23 1.75 18.83
C ILE A 159 7.80 1.60 19.34
N ILE A 160 6.84 1.76 18.45
CA ILE A 160 5.41 1.77 18.77
C ILE A 160 4.79 0.54 18.12
N GLY A 161 4.28 -0.37 18.95
CA GLY A 161 3.74 -1.65 18.55
C GLY A 161 4.63 -2.83 18.96
N THR A 162 4.03 -3.97 19.29
CA THR A 162 4.75 -5.19 19.69
C THR A 162 5.54 -5.85 18.56
N GLY A 163 5.19 -5.51 17.32
CA GLY A 163 5.67 -6.15 16.09
C GLY A 163 4.98 -7.46 15.73
N LYS A 164 3.95 -7.87 16.48
CA LYS A 164 3.07 -8.97 16.11
C LYS A 164 1.89 -8.45 15.27
N GLU A 165 1.47 -9.27 14.31
CA GLU A 165 0.20 -9.09 13.62
C GLU A 165 -0.95 -9.12 14.63
N GLY A 166 -1.70 -8.03 14.72
CA GLY A 166 -2.84 -7.91 15.62
C GLY A 166 -3.44 -6.51 15.58
N ARG A 167 -4.44 -6.25 16.43
CA ARG A 167 -5.19 -4.98 16.45
C ARG A 167 -5.40 -4.40 17.85
N ALA A 168 -4.61 -4.86 18.83
CA ALA A 168 -4.72 -4.39 20.20
C ALA A 168 -4.44 -2.88 20.29
N ASP A 169 -5.31 -2.17 21.02
CA ASP A 169 -5.09 -0.78 21.46
C ASP A 169 -4.38 -0.76 22.82
N GLY A 170 -3.98 0.42 23.29
CA GLY A 170 -3.40 0.60 24.63
C GLY A 170 -2.06 1.33 24.63
N PRO A 171 -1.20 1.10 25.64
CA PRO A 171 0.16 1.60 25.65
C PRO A 171 0.95 1.19 24.40
N ALA A 172 1.85 2.03 23.93
CA ALA A 172 2.61 1.85 22.69
C ALA A 172 3.33 0.49 22.61
N GLU A 173 3.87 0.01 23.73
CA GLU A 173 4.60 -1.25 23.82
C GLU A 173 3.71 -2.51 23.83
N GLN A 174 2.38 -2.34 23.93
CA GLN A 174 1.38 -3.41 23.95
C GLN A 174 0.44 -3.37 22.74
N ALA A 175 0.40 -2.24 22.05
CA ALA A 175 -0.41 -2.09 20.85
C ALA A 175 0.06 -3.04 19.74
N GLU A 176 -0.86 -3.49 18.90
CA GLU A 176 -0.56 -4.34 17.75
C GLU A 176 -1.11 -3.70 16.48
N PHE A 177 -0.35 -3.81 15.40
CA PHE A 177 -0.71 -3.36 14.07
C PHE A 177 -0.68 -4.55 13.11
N ASN A 178 -1.23 -4.37 11.92
CA ASN A 178 -1.12 -5.34 10.84
C ASN A 178 -0.79 -4.61 9.54
N ARG A 179 0.51 -4.62 9.20
CA ARG A 179 1.07 -3.98 8.01
C ARG A 179 0.65 -2.51 7.87
N PRO A 180 1.00 -1.66 8.86
CA PRO A 180 0.67 -0.24 8.77
C PRO A 180 1.37 0.39 7.56
N GLN A 181 0.65 1.26 6.85
CA GLN A 181 1.14 2.02 5.70
C GLN A 181 1.17 3.52 6.06
N GLY A 182 0.22 4.29 5.56
CA GLY A 182 0.05 5.73 5.75
C GLY A 182 0.28 6.21 7.17
N VAL A 183 1.10 7.24 7.31
CA VAL A 183 1.29 7.95 8.56
C VAL A 183 1.23 9.46 8.31
N THR A 184 0.49 10.19 9.13
CA THR A 184 0.47 11.67 9.09
C THR A 184 0.53 12.22 10.50
N LEU A 185 1.31 13.29 10.68
CA LEU A 185 1.62 13.90 11.96
C LEU A 185 0.96 15.26 12.10
N THR A 186 0.36 15.55 13.26
CA THR A 186 -0.13 16.87 13.64
C THR A 186 0.14 17.13 15.12
N GLY A 187 1.09 18.03 15.41
CA GLY A 187 1.58 18.24 16.77
C GLY A 187 2.14 16.94 17.37
N ASN A 188 1.59 16.50 18.50
CA ASN A 188 1.92 15.23 19.17
C ASN A 188 1.02 14.05 18.78
N THR A 189 0.14 14.23 17.80
CA THR A 189 -0.80 13.19 17.35
C THR A 189 -0.35 12.65 16.01
N LEU A 190 -0.16 11.34 15.95
CA LEU A 190 0.08 10.58 14.73
C LEU A 190 -1.19 9.83 14.35
N TYR A 191 -1.61 9.91 13.09
CA TYR A 191 -2.64 9.04 12.53
C TYR A 191 -2.00 8.00 11.64
N VAL A 192 -2.52 6.77 11.69
CA VAL A 192 -1.94 5.60 11.04
C VAL A 192 -3.02 4.86 10.27
N ALA A 193 -2.75 4.58 8.99
CA ALA A 193 -3.54 3.65 8.19
C ALA A 193 -3.02 2.23 8.47
N ASP A 194 -3.78 1.48 9.25
CA ASP A 194 -3.45 0.11 9.64
C ASP A 194 -4.12 -0.86 8.67
N THR A 195 -3.44 -1.04 7.53
CA THR A 195 -4.04 -1.40 6.25
C THR A 195 -4.70 -2.78 6.25
N GLU A 196 -4.00 -3.82 6.71
CA GLU A 196 -4.56 -5.19 6.75
C GLU A 196 -5.53 -5.39 7.93
N ASN A 197 -5.52 -4.50 8.91
CA ASN A 197 -6.59 -4.47 9.91
C ASN A 197 -7.83 -3.74 9.40
N HIS A 198 -7.78 -3.02 8.27
CA HIS A 198 -8.87 -2.16 7.82
C HIS A 198 -9.26 -1.10 8.87
N LEU A 199 -8.27 -0.54 9.57
CA LEU A 199 -8.46 0.42 10.66
C LEU A 199 -7.70 1.72 10.42
N ILE A 200 -8.20 2.81 11.01
CA ILE A 200 -7.42 4.02 11.26
C ILE A 200 -7.10 4.07 12.75
N ARG A 201 -5.81 4.19 13.07
CA ARG A 201 -5.30 4.27 14.44
C ARG A 201 -4.83 5.69 14.73
N ARG A 202 -4.96 6.12 15.98
CA ARG A 202 -4.41 7.36 16.51
C ARG A 202 -3.38 7.02 17.56
N VAL A 203 -2.21 7.64 17.48
CA VAL A 203 -1.15 7.53 18.48
C VAL A 203 -0.89 8.91 19.07
N ASN A 204 -1.00 9.02 20.39
CA ASN A 204 -0.52 10.19 21.12
C ASN A 204 0.95 9.94 21.50
N LEU A 205 1.87 10.68 20.89
CA LEU A 205 3.31 10.49 21.05
C LEU A 205 3.83 10.97 22.42
N GLU A 206 3.06 11.80 23.14
CA GLU A 206 3.41 12.26 24.48
C GLU A 206 2.98 11.26 25.55
N THR A 207 1.73 10.76 25.47
CA THR A 207 1.21 9.77 26.43
C THR A 207 1.54 8.33 26.04
N GLN A 208 2.09 8.12 24.83
CA GLN A 208 2.42 6.83 24.25
C GLN A 208 1.23 5.85 24.26
N ARG A 209 0.06 6.34 23.82
CA ARG A 209 -1.15 5.54 23.72
C ARG A 209 -1.62 5.44 22.28
N VAL A 210 -1.99 4.22 21.89
CA VAL A 210 -2.61 3.88 20.61
C VAL A 210 -4.09 3.57 20.84
N GLU A 211 -4.93 4.09 19.96
CA GLU A 211 -6.36 3.80 19.94
C GLU A 211 -6.90 3.69 18.51
N THR A 212 -7.94 2.90 18.33
CA THR A 212 -8.67 2.81 17.07
C THR A 212 -9.70 3.93 16.98
N ILE A 213 -9.70 4.67 15.87
CA ILE A 213 -10.61 5.82 15.67
C ILE A 213 -11.56 5.65 14.49
N ALA A 214 -11.29 4.72 13.57
CA ALA A 214 -12.21 4.38 12.48
C ALA A 214 -11.97 2.95 11.98
N GLY A 215 -13.02 2.33 11.43
CA GLY A 215 -12.99 0.95 10.95
C GLY A 215 -13.48 -0.06 11.99
N THR A 216 -14.07 -1.14 11.49
CA THR A 216 -14.63 -2.24 12.31
C THR A 216 -13.66 -3.40 12.49
N GLY A 217 -12.54 -3.39 11.74
CA GLY A 217 -11.62 -4.52 11.64
C GLY A 217 -12.03 -5.57 10.59
N GLN A 218 -13.09 -5.33 9.83
CA GLN A 218 -13.53 -6.19 8.73
C GLN A 218 -13.51 -5.42 7.41
N GLN A 219 -13.15 -6.09 6.32
CA GLN A 219 -13.16 -5.52 4.98
C GLN A 219 -14.60 -5.19 4.51
N TYR A 220 -14.82 -3.96 4.02
CA TYR A 220 -16.15 -3.46 3.62
C TYR A 220 -16.94 -4.40 2.68
N GLY A 221 -16.28 -5.02 1.69
CA GLY A 221 -16.93 -5.95 0.75
C GLY A 221 -17.49 -7.23 1.41
N ILE A 222 -16.97 -7.60 2.58
CA ILE A 222 -17.38 -8.78 3.36
C ILE A 222 -18.43 -8.37 4.41
N ALA A 223 -18.19 -7.30 5.17
CA ALA A 223 -19.07 -6.85 6.26
C ALA A 223 -20.33 -6.10 5.81
N ARG A 224 -20.28 -5.43 4.64
CA ARG A 224 -21.38 -4.64 4.03
C ARG A 224 -22.06 -3.65 4.98
N THR A 225 -21.28 -2.80 5.66
CA THR A 225 -21.81 -1.71 6.50
C THR A 225 -22.35 -0.53 5.68
N ALA A 226 -22.85 0.51 6.34
CA ALA A 226 -22.97 1.83 5.71
C ALA A 226 -21.59 2.40 5.34
N THR A 227 -21.53 3.32 4.38
CA THR A 227 -20.30 4.03 3.96
C THR A 227 -20.11 5.39 4.63
N SER A 228 -21.03 5.76 5.53
CA SER A 228 -20.97 6.99 6.30
C SER A 228 -21.60 6.82 7.68
N GLY A 229 -21.25 7.70 8.61
CA GLY A 229 -21.80 7.74 9.96
C GLY A 229 -20.69 7.74 11.01
N GLU A 230 -20.91 7.05 12.12
CA GLU A 230 -19.91 6.94 13.17
C GLU A 230 -18.69 6.12 12.67
N PRO A 231 -17.45 6.65 12.77
CA PRO A 231 -16.25 6.01 12.23
C PRO A 231 -16.03 4.56 12.63
N LEU A 232 -16.36 4.17 13.86
CA LEU A 232 -16.18 2.80 14.37
C LEU A 232 -17.26 1.81 13.90
N GLN A 233 -18.32 2.29 13.24
CA GLN A 233 -19.40 1.47 12.71
C GLN A 233 -19.30 1.26 11.19
N VAL A 234 -18.34 1.91 10.54
CA VAL A 234 -18.11 1.84 9.09
C VAL A 234 -16.91 0.95 8.82
N ALA A 235 -17.14 -0.17 8.13
CA ALA A 235 -16.08 -1.04 7.65
C ALA A 235 -15.25 -0.32 6.56
N LEU A 236 -13.92 -0.46 6.63
CA LEU A 236 -12.99 0.12 5.67
C LEU A 236 -12.44 -0.99 4.74
N SER A 237 -11.75 -0.61 3.67
CA SER A 237 -11.15 -1.55 2.74
C SER A 237 -9.75 -1.06 2.36
N SER A 238 -8.73 -1.57 3.09
CA SER A 238 -7.31 -1.27 2.86
C SER A 238 -7.04 0.25 2.81
N PRO A 239 -7.24 0.98 3.93
CA PRO A 239 -6.77 2.36 4.01
C PRO A 239 -5.24 2.36 3.80
N TRP A 240 -4.76 3.16 2.86
CA TRP A 240 -3.35 3.08 2.43
C TRP A 240 -2.54 4.31 2.83
N ASP A 241 -3.13 5.50 2.72
CA ASP A 241 -2.45 6.75 3.10
C ASP A 241 -3.41 7.76 3.72
N LEU A 242 -2.84 8.72 4.44
CA LEU A 242 -3.56 9.72 5.22
C LEU A 242 -3.02 11.12 4.96
N ALA A 243 -3.92 12.09 4.90
CA ALA A 243 -3.56 13.50 4.97
C ALA A 243 -4.49 14.23 5.93
N TYR A 244 -3.93 15.12 6.75
CA TYR A 244 -4.69 15.89 7.74
C TYR A 244 -4.74 17.38 7.37
N GLN A 245 -5.93 17.99 7.46
CA GLN A 245 -6.09 19.44 7.39
C GLN A 245 -7.34 19.87 8.16
N ASN A 246 -7.21 20.84 9.07
CA ASN A 246 -8.35 21.52 9.73
C ASN A 246 -9.40 20.55 10.31
N GLU A 247 -8.99 19.66 11.21
CA GLU A 247 -9.84 18.62 11.84
C GLU A 247 -10.45 17.58 10.88
N ARG A 248 -9.96 17.52 9.65
CA ARG A 248 -10.34 16.51 8.65
C ARG A 248 -9.15 15.61 8.36
N LEU A 249 -9.38 14.31 8.49
CA LEU A 249 -8.44 13.28 8.11
C LEU A 249 -8.94 12.64 6.81
N TYR A 250 -8.24 12.90 5.71
CA TYR A 250 -8.48 12.30 4.41
C TYR A 250 -7.76 10.96 4.33
N ILE A 251 -8.42 9.98 3.73
CA ILE A 251 -7.97 8.59 3.70
C ILE A 251 -8.01 8.12 2.25
N ALA A 252 -6.89 7.62 1.75
CA ALA A 252 -6.83 6.92 0.48
C ALA A 252 -7.32 5.49 0.70
N MET A 253 -8.53 5.18 0.22
CA MET A 253 -9.17 3.88 0.42
C MET A 253 -8.92 3.00 -0.80
N ALA A 254 -7.74 2.37 -0.84
CA ALA A 254 -7.28 1.59 -1.98
C ALA A 254 -8.28 0.48 -2.38
N GLY A 255 -8.82 -0.23 -1.39
CA GLY A 255 -9.66 -1.40 -1.61
C GLY A 255 -11.08 -1.12 -2.09
N VAL A 256 -11.47 0.15 -2.28
CA VAL A 256 -12.75 0.55 -2.92
C VAL A 256 -12.56 1.72 -3.91
N HIS A 257 -11.32 2.00 -4.31
CA HIS A 257 -10.98 3.01 -5.31
C HIS A 257 -11.65 4.39 -5.03
N ALA A 258 -11.56 4.86 -3.80
CA ALA A 258 -12.17 6.11 -3.37
C ALA A 258 -11.34 6.81 -2.28
N LEU A 259 -11.68 8.08 -2.01
CA LEU A 259 -11.16 8.85 -0.91
C LEU A 259 -12.24 8.96 0.16
N TYR A 260 -11.89 8.64 1.40
CA TYR A 260 -12.75 8.81 2.58
C TYR A 260 -12.28 10.02 3.38
N MET A 261 -13.15 10.57 4.23
CA MET A 261 -12.78 11.62 5.18
C MET A 261 -13.45 11.39 6.52
N VAL A 262 -12.66 11.47 7.59
CA VAL A 262 -13.13 11.51 8.98
C VAL A 262 -13.06 12.95 9.47
N HIS A 263 -14.20 13.48 9.93
CA HIS A 263 -14.24 14.75 10.64
C HIS A 263 -14.07 14.51 12.13
N LEU A 264 -12.88 14.80 12.65
CA LEU A 264 -12.46 14.40 13.99
C LEU A 264 -13.31 15.05 15.10
N GLN A 265 -13.66 16.32 14.92
CA GLN A 265 -14.51 17.04 15.88
C GLN A 265 -15.95 16.52 15.95
N TYR A 266 -16.54 16.14 14.80
CA TYR A 266 -17.93 15.68 14.74
C TYR A 266 -18.07 14.16 14.83
N ASN A 267 -16.94 13.45 14.86
CA ASN A 267 -16.87 11.99 14.85
C ASN A 267 -17.73 11.38 13.75
N GLU A 268 -17.50 11.81 12.51
CA GLU A 268 -18.23 11.35 11.33
C GLU A 268 -17.24 10.94 10.23
N ILE A 269 -17.46 9.76 9.64
CA ILE A 269 -16.78 9.31 8.43
C ILE A 269 -17.74 9.32 7.24
N ARG A 270 -17.23 9.56 6.04
CA ARG A 270 -17.94 9.38 4.77
C ARG A 270 -16.99 9.23 3.59
N ILE A 271 -17.53 8.75 2.46
CA ILE A 271 -16.89 8.95 1.15
C ILE A 271 -16.77 10.45 0.91
N PHE A 272 -15.55 10.88 0.59
CA PHE A 272 -15.23 12.26 0.27
C PHE A 272 -15.28 12.52 -1.24
N ALA A 273 -14.64 11.65 -2.03
CA ALA A 273 -14.65 11.67 -3.49
C ALA A 273 -14.37 10.26 -4.04
N GLY A 274 -14.90 9.95 -5.23
CA GLY A 274 -14.77 8.66 -5.88
C GLY A 274 -16.08 7.89 -5.91
N ALA A 275 -16.58 7.59 -7.11
CA ALA A 275 -17.84 6.87 -7.30
C ALA A 275 -17.72 5.35 -7.04
N GLY A 276 -16.50 4.81 -6.92
CA GLY A 276 -16.21 3.40 -6.64
C GLY A 276 -15.64 2.57 -7.80
N PRO A 277 -16.00 2.77 -9.09
CA PRO A 277 -15.37 2.05 -10.18
C PRO A 277 -13.87 2.31 -10.26
N GLU A 278 -13.12 1.25 -10.55
CA GLU A 278 -11.70 1.33 -10.86
C GLU A 278 -11.48 1.96 -12.24
N GLY A 279 -10.79 3.08 -12.30
CA GLY A 279 -10.40 3.71 -13.56
C GLY A 279 -9.95 5.16 -13.40
N LEU A 280 -9.76 5.83 -14.54
CA LEU A 280 -9.34 7.23 -14.59
C LEU A 280 -10.48 8.09 -15.16
N ARG A 281 -11.14 8.84 -14.28
CA ARG A 281 -12.18 9.79 -14.70
C ARG A 281 -12.18 11.04 -13.83
N ASP A 282 -12.08 12.19 -14.47
CA ASP A 282 -12.23 13.50 -13.84
C ASP A 282 -13.71 13.89 -13.68
N GLY A 283 -13.99 14.84 -12.79
CA GLY A 283 -15.35 15.32 -12.57
C GLY A 283 -15.56 15.93 -11.21
N SER A 284 -16.83 16.04 -10.81
CA SER A 284 -17.16 16.31 -9.42
C SER A 284 -16.77 15.12 -8.52
N TYR A 285 -16.76 15.33 -7.20
CA TYR A 285 -16.43 14.27 -6.24
C TYR A 285 -17.24 12.98 -6.43
N ASP A 286 -18.51 13.10 -6.78
CA ASP A 286 -19.43 11.97 -6.89
C ASP A 286 -19.39 11.29 -8.28
N GLU A 287 -18.64 11.86 -9.23
CA GLU A 287 -18.50 11.36 -10.60
C GLU A 287 -17.10 10.83 -10.91
N ALA A 288 -16.10 11.34 -10.20
CA ALA A 288 -14.70 10.97 -10.42
C ALA A 288 -14.45 9.50 -10.10
N TRP A 289 -13.58 8.87 -10.87
CA TRP A 289 -13.09 7.51 -10.63
C TRP A 289 -11.62 7.56 -10.25
N PHE A 290 -11.26 6.71 -9.31
CA PHE A 290 -9.87 6.45 -8.92
C PHE A 290 -9.57 4.97 -9.19
N ALA A 291 -8.31 4.59 -9.05
CA ALA A 291 -7.83 3.25 -9.21
C ALA A 291 -6.72 2.99 -8.20
N GLN A 292 -7.12 2.48 -7.03
CA GLN A 292 -6.23 2.18 -5.91
C GLN A 292 -5.35 3.38 -5.50
N PRO A 293 -5.97 4.45 -4.95
CA PRO A 293 -5.20 5.57 -4.45
C PRO A 293 -4.30 5.10 -3.28
N TYR A 294 -2.99 5.31 -3.38
CA TYR A 294 -2.00 4.86 -2.37
C TYR A 294 -1.24 6.01 -1.71
N GLY A 295 -1.31 7.22 -2.25
CA GLY A 295 -0.52 8.36 -1.76
C GLY A 295 -1.37 9.60 -1.60
N LEU A 296 -1.25 10.31 -0.48
CA LEU A 296 -1.93 11.58 -0.24
C LEU A 296 -0.97 12.67 0.23
N SER A 297 -1.18 13.90 -0.24
CA SER A 297 -0.49 15.08 0.30
C SER A 297 -1.31 16.33 0.08
N ILE A 298 -1.30 17.27 1.03
CA ILE A 298 -2.08 18.51 0.95
C ILE A 298 -1.15 19.71 0.92
N GLU A 299 -1.36 20.59 -0.05
CA GLU A 299 -0.77 21.93 -0.05
C GLU A 299 -1.75 22.92 -0.69
N ASN A 300 -1.88 24.13 -0.14
CA ASN A 300 -2.72 25.19 -0.71
C ASN A 300 -4.17 24.77 -1.01
N ASN A 301 -4.81 24.03 -0.08
CA ASN A 301 -6.18 23.49 -0.22
C ASN A 301 -6.38 22.55 -1.42
N ILE A 302 -5.31 21.98 -1.97
CA ILE A 302 -5.37 20.91 -2.95
C ILE A 302 -4.87 19.63 -2.28
N LEU A 303 -5.70 18.58 -2.31
CA LEU A 303 -5.28 17.24 -1.97
C LEU A 303 -4.78 16.56 -3.25
N TYR A 304 -3.48 16.29 -3.29
CA TYR A 304 -2.83 15.52 -4.33
C TYR A 304 -2.92 14.03 -4.00
N VAL A 305 -3.15 13.23 -5.04
CA VAL A 305 -3.40 11.80 -4.91
C VAL A 305 -2.49 11.03 -5.88
N ALA A 306 -1.74 10.06 -5.36
CA ALA A 306 -1.10 9.03 -6.17
C ALA A 306 -2.15 7.95 -6.48
N ASP A 307 -2.60 7.89 -7.73
CA ASP A 307 -3.65 7.00 -8.22
C ASP A 307 -2.99 5.84 -8.97
N SER A 308 -2.61 4.81 -8.21
CA SER A 308 -1.48 3.93 -8.55
C SER A 308 -1.76 3.03 -9.75
N GLU A 309 -2.96 2.44 -9.84
CA GLU A 309 -3.28 1.47 -10.90
C GLU A 309 -3.45 2.12 -12.27
N THR A 310 -3.74 3.43 -12.31
CA THR A 310 -3.75 4.26 -13.52
C THR A 310 -2.42 4.98 -13.76
N SER A 311 -1.43 4.75 -12.89
CA SER A 311 -0.13 5.44 -12.90
C SER A 311 -0.29 6.96 -13.01
N ALA A 312 -1.29 7.51 -12.31
CA ALA A 312 -1.72 8.89 -12.44
C ALA A 312 -1.50 9.69 -11.15
N VAL A 313 -1.39 11.01 -11.30
CA VAL A 313 -1.43 11.95 -10.18
C VAL A 313 -2.65 12.84 -10.34
N ARG A 314 -3.49 12.89 -9.30
CA ARG A 314 -4.75 13.63 -9.30
C ARG A 314 -4.68 14.82 -8.35
N ALA A 315 -5.43 15.86 -8.64
CA ALA A 315 -5.65 17.01 -7.77
C ALA A 315 -7.13 17.08 -7.38
N VAL A 316 -7.40 17.24 -6.08
CA VAL A 316 -8.73 17.34 -5.49
C VAL A 316 -8.86 18.70 -4.79
N GLU A 317 -9.74 19.56 -5.29
CA GLU A 317 -9.95 20.92 -4.78
C GLU A 317 -10.74 20.90 -3.45
N LEU A 318 -10.06 21.07 -2.30
CA LEU A 318 -10.70 20.98 -0.97
C LEU A 318 -11.64 22.16 -0.65
N ASP A 319 -11.47 23.29 -1.35
CA ASP A 319 -12.37 24.43 -1.33
C ASP A 319 -13.00 24.68 -2.71
N GLY A 320 -14.08 25.46 -2.74
CA GLY A 320 -14.71 25.86 -3.99
C GLY A 320 -15.50 24.73 -4.68
N LYS A 321 -15.09 24.33 -5.89
CA LYS A 321 -15.95 23.68 -6.89
C LYS A 321 -16.13 22.17 -6.70
N ARG A 322 -15.47 21.55 -5.71
CA ARG A 322 -15.52 20.10 -5.44
C ARG A 322 -15.16 19.27 -6.68
N ARG A 323 -13.98 19.52 -7.24
CA ARG A 323 -13.53 18.93 -8.49
C ARG A 323 -12.29 18.05 -8.31
N VAL A 324 -12.26 16.94 -9.03
CA VAL A 324 -11.10 16.07 -9.22
C VAL A 324 -10.58 16.25 -10.64
N THR A 325 -9.29 16.51 -10.77
CA THR A 325 -8.62 16.71 -12.08
C THR A 325 -7.37 15.85 -12.17
N THR A 326 -7.09 15.28 -13.34
CA THR A 326 -5.86 14.54 -13.63
C THR A 326 -4.75 15.51 -14.00
N LEU A 327 -3.61 15.43 -13.31
CA LEU A 327 -2.41 16.22 -13.65
C LEU A 327 -1.54 15.48 -14.66
N VAL A 328 -1.33 14.18 -14.46
CA VAL A 328 -0.56 13.27 -15.32
C VAL A 328 -1.13 11.85 -15.20
N GLY A 329 -0.90 11.01 -16.21
CA GLY A 329 -1.43 9.66 -16.35
C GLY A 329 -2.67 9.62 -17.26
N THR A 330 -2.85 8.53 -18.01
CA THR A 330 -3.88 8.45 -19.06
C THR A 330 -4.78 7.21 -18.98
N GLY A 331 -4.43 6.18 -18.20
CA GLY A 331 -5.30 5.00 -18.05
C GLY A 331 -4.66 3.84 -17.31
N LEU A 332 -5.43 2.76 -17.12
CA LEU A 332 -5.03 1.55 -16.37
C LEU A 332 -3.87 0.77 -16.99
N PHE A 333 -3.61 0.98 -18.28
CA PHE A 333 -2.57 0.27 -19.05
C PHE A 333 -1.61 1.23 -19.76
N ASP A 334 -1.72 2.53 -19.48
CA ASP A 334 -0.92 3.58 -20.10
C ASP A 334 0.18 4.04 -19.13
N PHE A 335 1.15 3.15 -18.93
CA PHE A 335 2.28 3.33 -18.02
C PHE A 335 3.62 3.29 -18.75
N GLY A 336 4.66 3.84 -18.14
CA GLY A 336 5.99 3.94 -18.73
C GLY A 336 6.91 4.81 -17.89
N ASP A 337 8.06 5.20 -18.43
CA ASP A 337 9.03 6.09 -17.79
C ASP A 337 9.41 7.20 -18.77
N VAL A 338 8.57 8.24 -18.85
CA VAL A 338 8.76 9.35 -19.78
C VAL A 338 8.53 10.66 -19.05
N ASP A 339 9.56 11.51 -19.02
CA ASP A 339 9.43 12.89 -18.57
C ASP A 339 8.72 13.71 -19.64
N GLY A 340 7.93 14.71 -19.25
CA GLY A 340 7.13 15.47 -20.20
C GLY A 340 6.06 16.31 -19.52
N THR A 341 5.10 16.80 -20.32
CA THR A 341 4.02 17.65 -19.83
C THR A 341 2.66 17.02 -20.09
N GLY A 342 1.83 16.98 -19.04
CA GLY A 342 0.48 16.44 -19.09
C GLY A 342 0.48 14.98 -19.55
N ASP A 343 -0.28 14.70 -20.61
CA ASP A 343 -0.54 13.34 -21.10
C ASP A 343 0.67 12.70 -21.80
N ASN A 344 1.74 13.48 -22.07
CA ASN A 344 2.99 12.97 -22.63
C ASN A 344 3.93 12.39 -21.57
N ALA A 345 3.73 12.74 -20.29
CA ALA A 345 4.50 12.15 -19.22
C ALA A 345 3.92 10.79 -18.84
N GLN A 346 4.81 9.82 -18.58
CA GLN A 346 4.44 8.47 -18.17
C GLN A 346 5.13 8.11 -16.86
N LEU A 347 4.35 7.50 -15.98
CA LEU A 347 4.75 6.94 -14.69
C LEU A 347 4.42 5.44 -14.68
N GLN A 348 4.90 4.70 -13.69
CA GLN A 348 4.56 3.31 -13.48
C GLN A 348 4.29 3.05 -11.99
N HIS A 349 3.01 2.83 -11.68
CA HIS A 349 2.52 2.51 -10.34
C HIS A 349 3.01 3.50 -9.27
N VAL A 350 2.78 4.80 -9.49
CA VAL A 350 3.16 5.86 -8.54
C VAL A 350 2.43 5.66 -7.21
N GLN A 351 3.16 5.39 -6.11
CA GLN A 351 2.53 5.07 -4.81
C GLN A 351 2.58 6.21 -3.78
N ALA A 352 3.41 7.23 -4.00
CA ALA A 352 3.50 8.37 -3.09
C ALA A 352 3.59 9.71 -3.81
N VAL A 353 2.94 10.70 -3.20
CA VAL A 353 3.04 12.12 -3.54
C VAL A 353 3.41 12.90 -2.28
N CYS A 354 4.22 13.94 -2.42
CA CYS A 354 4.52 14.88 -1.35
C CYS A 354 4.53 16.30 -1.93
N ALA A 355 3.51 17.09 -1.60
CA ALA A 355 3.41 18.49 -2.00
C ALA A 355 4.20 19.36 -1.02
N SER A 356 5.13 20.16 -1.54
CA SER A 356 5.94 21.06 -0.73
C SER A 356 6.53 22.17 -1.60
N GLN A 357 6.42 23.41 -1.10
CA GLN A 357 6.96 24.62 -1.73
C GLN A 357 6.45 24.82 -3.17
N GLY A 358 5.18 24.47 -3.42
CA GLY A 358 4.55 24.63 -4.74
C GLY A 358 4.96 23.58 -5.79
N ARG A 359 5.65 22.52 -5.37
CA ARG A 359 5.99 21.35 -6.18
C ARG A 359 5.31 20.10 -5.61
N VAL A 360 5.13 19.09 -6.45
CA VAL A 360 4.68 17.76 -6.00
C VAL A 360 5.77 16.74 -6.32
N TYR A 361 6.41 16.20 -5.31
CA TYR A 361 7.38 15.12 -5.45
C TYR A 361 6.64 13.79 -5.54
N LEU A 362 7.11 12.91 -6.42
CA LEU A 362 6.48 11.64 -6.78
C LEU A 362 7.45 10.50 -6.51
N ALA A 363 6.99 9.44 -5.84
CA ALA A 363 7.69 8.16 -5.86
C ALA A 363 7.12 7.35 -7.03
N ASP A 364 7.82 7.40 -8.15
CA ASP A 364 7.48 6.64 -9.35
C ASP A 364 7.97 5.19 -9.16
N THR A 365 7.23 4.47 -8.33
CA THR A 365 7.68 3.31 -7.58
C THR A 365 8.24 2.21 -8.48
N TYR A 366 7.53 1.80 -9.52
CA TYR A 366 7.99 0.71 -10.38
C TYR A 366 9.07 1.11 -11.39
N ASN A 367 9.25 2.42 -11.60
CA ASN A 367 10.38 2.95 -12.34
C ASN A 367 11.62 3.20 -11.45
N ASN A 368 11.54 2.92 -10.14
CA ASN A 368 12.63 3.12 -9.17
C ASN A 368 13.19 4.56 -9.17
N LYS A 369 12.31 5.54 -9.33
CA LYS A 369 12.68 6.95 -9.47
C LYS A 369 11.89 7.84 -8.53
N ILE A 370 12.53 8.94 -8.13
CA ILE A 370 11.84 10.08 -7.55
C ILE A 370 11.68 11.11 -8.67
N LYS A 371 10.43 11.54 -8.93
CA LYS A 371 10.12 12.57 -9.91
C LYS A 371 9.56 13.82 -9.24
N VAL A 372 9.55 14.93 -9.95
CA VAL A 372 8.96 16.20 -9.52
C VAL A 372 7.96 16.67 -10.56
N LEU A 373 6.80 17.09 -10.09
CA LEU A 373 5.69 17.63 -10.87
C LEU A 373 5.49 19.10 -10.52
N ASP A 374 5.39 19.93 -11.55
CA ASP A 374 4.82 21.27 -11.48
C ASP A 374 3.30 21.17 -11.65
N PRO A 375 2.49 21.40 -10.60
CA PRO A 375 1.04 21.25 -10.69
C PRO A 375 0.37 22.32 -11.57
N LEU A 376 1.03 23.45 -11.85
CA LEU A 376 0.50 24.53 -12.70
C LEU A 376 0.74 24.25 -14.18
N THR A 377 1.96 23.85 -14.53
CA THR A 377 2.33 23.58 -15.93
C THR A 377 2.08 22.13 -16.34
N ARG A 378 1.86 21.23 -15.36
CA ARG A 378 1.77 19.77 -15.52
C ARG A 378 3.07 19.13 -16.04
N GLU A 379 4.21 19.80 -15.89
CA GLU A 379 5.52 19.26 -16.27
C GLU A 379 6.02 18.28 -15.19
N VAL A 380 6.40 17.07 -15.62
CA VAL A 380 7.04 16.03 -14.83
C VAL A 380 8.48 15.85 -15.29
N LYS A 381 9.40 15.83 -14.33
CA LYS A 381 10.83 15.54 -14.56
C LYS A 381 11.34 14.54 -13.55
N THR A 382 12.28 13.70 -13.98
CA THR A 382 13.07 12.86 -13.08
C THR A 382 13.91 13.77 -12.18
N LEU A 383 13.77 13.60 -10.87
CA LEU A 383 14.52 14.34 -9.87
C LEU A 383 15.77 13.57 -9.46
N ALA A 384 15.63 12.27 -9.15
CA ALA A 384 16.70 11.37 -8.77
C ALA A 384 16.34 9.91 -9.10
N GLY A 385 17.36 9.07 -9.26
CA GLY A 385 17.22 7.65 -9.58
C GLY A 385 17.63 7.34 -11.03
N ASP A 386 18.52 6.38 -11.21
CA ASP A 386 18.96 5.92 -12.55
C ASP A 386 17.95 4.97 -13.24
N GLY A 387 16.87 4.60 -12.53
CA GLY A 387 15.83 3.68 -12.97
C GLY A 387 16.12 2.20 -12.76
N GLN A 388 17.34 1.84 -12.35
CA GLN A 388 17.70 0.48 -11.98
C GLN A 388 17.31 0.24 -10.52
N ALA A 389 16.67 -0.91 -10.27
CA ALA A 389 16.45 -1.37 -8.91
C ALA A 389 17.80 -1.66 -8.23
N GLY A 390 18.08 -0.98 -7.12
CA GLY A 390 19.35 -1.13 -6.41
C GLY A 390 19.44 -0.26 -5.17
N TYR A 391 20.54 -0.40 -4.43
CA TYR A 391 20.78 0.31 -3.19
C TYR A 391 22.13 1.05 -3.27
N ARG A 392 22.07 2.31 -3.72
CA ARG A 392 23.26 3.16 -3.90
C ARG A 392 22.96 4.59 -3.52
N ASP A 393 23.74 5.14 -2.60
CA ASP A 393 23.82 6.57 -2.28
C ASP A 393 24.70 7.30 -3.31
N GLY A 394 24.58 8.63 -3.42
CA GLY A 394 25.36 9.41 -4.36
C GLY A 394 24.67 10.69 -4.82
N SER A 395 25.07 11.23 -5.96
CA SER A 395 24.32 12.31 -6.60
C SER A 395 22.94 11.82 -7.05
N PHE A 396 22.01 12.74 -7.33
CA PHE A 396 20.67 12.40 -7.81
C PHE A 396 20.66 11.46 -9.03
N ASP A 397 21.61 11.59 -9.95
CA ASP A 397 21.67 10.80 -11.18
C ASP A 397 22.34 9.42 -10.98
N GLU A 398 23.07 9.23 -9.88
CA GLU A 398 23.79 7.98 -9.56
C GLU A 398 23.06 7.14 -8.51
N ALA A 399 22.21 7.77 -7.70
CA ALA A 399 21.47 7.09 -6.66
C ALA A 399 20.51 6.05 -7.25
N GLN A 400 20.35 4.95 -6.53
CA GLN A 400 19.45 3.86 -6.90
C GLN A 400 18.42 3.65 -5.79
N PHE A 401 17.19 3.34 -6.19
CA PHE A 401 16.08 2.99 -5.30
C PHE A 401 15.53 1.61 -5.69
N ASN A 402 14.69 1.02 -4.86
CA ASN A 402 14.01 -0.23 -5.17
C ASN A 402 12.57 -0.19 -4.64
N GLU A 403 11.64 0.13 -5.55
CA GLU A 403 10.23 0.34 -5.26
C GLU A 403 9.97 1.29 -4.06
N PRO A 404 10.42 2.56 -4.15
CA PRO A 404 10.12 3.55 -3.11
C PRO A 404 8.61 3.83 -3.04
N ALA A 405 7.99 3.73 -1.86
CA ALA A 405 6.53 3.80 -1.70
C ALA A 405 6.03 4.97 -0.82
N GLY A 406 6.93 5.69 -0.16
CA GLY A 406 6.61 6.77 0.76
C GLY A 406 7.50 7.99 0.60
N LEU A 407 6.91 9.18 0.77
CA LEU A 407 7.60 10.47 0.69
C LEU A 407 7.13 11.42 1.79
N ALA A 408 8.07 12.16 2.38
CA ALA A 408 7.75 13.31 3.22
C ALA A 408 8.84 14.38 3.14
N ALA A 409 8.46 15.65 3.19
CA ALA A 409 9.39 16.76 3.03
C ALA A 409 9.44 17.63 4.29
N TYR A 410 10.64 18.08 4.65
CA TYR A 410 10.84 19.12 5.65
C TYR A 410 12.07 19.98 5.29
N GLY A 411 11.88 21.29 5.22
CA GLY A 411 12.91 22.21 4.75
C GLY A 411 13.35 21.87 3.31
N GLN A 412 14.66 21.75 3.09
CA GLN A 412 15.26 21.37 1.80
C GLN A 412 15.53 19.87 1.68
N LYS A 413 14.86 19.03 2.49
CA LYS A 413 15.06 17.59 2.49
C LYS A 413 13.78 16.85 2.14
N LEU A 414 13.92 15.79 1.35
CA LEU A 414 12.88 14.82 1.05
C LEU A 414 13.30 13.46 1.59
N TYR A 415 12.46 12.87 2.43
CA TYR A 415 12.65 11.55 3.02
C TYR A 415 11.83 10.54 2.22
N VAL A 416 12.47 9.42 1.88
CA VAL A 416 11.93 8.37 1.02
C VAL A 416 11.91 7.07 1.79
N ALA A 417 10.74 6.43 1.88
CA ALA A 417 10.65 5.03 2.28
C ALA A 417 11.01 4.16 1.06
N ASP A 418 12.24 3.65 1.05
CA ASP A 418 12.81 2.84 -0.03
C ASP A 418 12.58 1.36 0.29
N THR A 419 11.37 0.91 -0.04
CA THR A 419 10.70 -0.22 0.60
C THR A 419 11.49 -1.53 0.45
N ASN A 420 11.87 -1.92 -0.77
CA ASN A 420 12.60 -3.18 -0.98
C ASN A 420 14.10 -3.07 -0.62
N ASN A 421 14.59 -1.86 -0.31
CA ASN A 421 15.94 -1.69 0.24
C ASN A 421 15.94 -1.65 1.77
N HIS A 422 14.77 -1.81 2.42
CA HIS A 422 14.64 -1.83 3.88
C HIS A 422 15.23 -0.55 4.54
N ALA A 423 15.09 0.60 3.87
CA ALA A 423 15.82 1.81 4.21
C ALA A 423 14.97 3.08 4.11
N ILE A 424 15.40 4.11 4.83
CA ILE A 424 14.96 5.49 4.59
C ILE A 424 16.10 6.24 3.89
N ARG A 425 15.78 6.84 2.75
CA ARG A 425 16.73 7.65 1.96
C ARG A 425 16.40 9.12 2.12
N VAL A 426 17.42 9.97 2.17
CA VAL A 426 17.29 11.41 2.37
C VAL A 426 17.89 12.10 1.16
N LEU A 427 17.03 12.75 0.38
CA LEU A 427 17.45 13.63 -0.71
C LEU A 427 17.65 15.02 -0.12
N ASP A 428 18.86 15.55 -0.27
CA ASP A 428 19.14 16.97 -0.06
C ASP A 428 18.89 17.72 -1.38
N LEU A 429 17.85 18.55 -1.41
CA LEU A 429 17.40 19.23 -2.62
C LEU A 429 18.36 20.36 -3.05
N GLU A 430 19.15 20.90 -2.12
CA GLU A 430 20.15 21.94 -2.40
C GLU A 430 21.46 21.32 -2.87
N ALA A 431 21.98 20.34 -2.14
CA ALA A 431 23.21 19.65 -2.49
C ALA A 431 23.05 18.66 -3.66
N ARG A 432 21.80 18.27 -3.97
CA ARG A 432 21.44 17.27 -5.00
C ARG A 432 22.08 15.91 -4.77
N THR A 433 22.05 15.46 -3.51
CA THR A 433 22.62 14.17 -3.07
C THR A 433 21.58 13.32 -2.36
N VAL A 434 21.75 12.00 -2.44
CA VAL A 434 20.96 10.99 -1.74
C VAL A 434 21.86 10.28 -0.75
N GLU A 435 21.45 10.25 0.51
CA GLU A 435 22.12 9.51 1.58
C GLU A 435 21.13 8.60 2.32
N THR A 436 21.62 7.49 2.84
CA THR A 436 20.81 6.62 3.69
C THR A 436 20.79 7.12 5.13
N LEU A 437 19.59 7.32 5.69
CA LEU A 437 19.41 7.64 7.11
C LEU A 437 19.73 6.40 7.97
N LYS A 438 20.80 6.50 8.77
CA LYS A 438 21.17 5.43 9.70
C LYS A 438 20.31 5.49 10.95
N LEU A 439 19.49 4.47 11.17
CA LEU A 439 18.70 4.35 12.39
C LEU A 439 19.53 3.72 13.52
N LEU A 440 19.74 4.49 14.58
CA LEU A 440 20.52 4.10 15.75
C LEU A 440 19.57 3.74 16.87
N ARG A 441 19.66 2.49 17.37
CA ARG A 441 18.87 2.07 18.54
C ARG A 441 19.27 2.92 19.75
N PRO A 442 18.34 3.23 20.67
CA PRO A 442 18.73 3.74 21.97
C PRO A 442 19.64 2.71 22.65
N ALA A 443 20.67 3.20 23.33
CA ALA A 443 21.66 2.39 24.05
C ALA A 443 21.04 1.60 25.21
#